data_AF-A0A9P8AGQ3-F1
#
_entry.id   AF-A0A9P8AGQ3-F1
#
_cell.length_a   1.000
_cell.length_b   1.000
_cell.length_c   1.000
_cell.angle_alpha   90.00
_cell.angle_beta   90.00
_cell.angle_gamma   90.00
#
_symmetry.space_group_name_H-M   'P 1'
#
loop_
_entity.id
_entity.type
_entity.pdbx_description
1 polymer ?
#
loop_
_entity_poly.entity_id
_entity_poly.type
_entity_poly.pdbx_seq_one_letter_code
_entity_poly.pdbx_strand_id
1 'polypeptide(L)'
;MGGTTSAPLVEVFSYKGKRYQVDATGTQLEVIDIEGDDGECDRLPPHFKHCKVMVIDSIKSGTGRSKVNDIYGKILGPIFKDIELEHEYIKTKTSTSIEELAMRFPRDPALLIFLSGDTSINEFVNGLNIEGNEKGGGQDATQLVIFPIPVGTGNSLLLSFEFDEVVVALKKLFSHDTSIKPLYTYEVKFPPGSYLTLENTKVRDLTTPLRFLVVLSWAFHAAIVADSDTPMLRKFGVARFKMAAMKNLASKEVYEATTSVNDTAIDITQYGYWLVTPARKFEKTFVILPDGDIMKDELYLVAFNKNQDILSIMNQVYDNGKHTTNENVIYRKLTREDKLDLQLDGGVSNSRFCVDGSIVNVPGSDSGSHVSVLFSGNHINGWDLFVVS
;
A
#
# COMPACT_ATOMS: atom_id res chain seq x y z
N MET A 1 -19.88 26.66 34.21
CA MET A 1 -18.47 26.25 34.02
C MET A 1 -18.50 24.89 33.35
N GLY A 2 -18.42 24.88 32.01
CA GLY A 2 -18.36 23.62 31.25
C GLY A 2 -16.93 23.11 31.31
N GLY A 3 -16.68 22.09 32.14
CA GLY A 3 -15.40 21.39 32.15
C GLY A 3 -15.23 20.70 30.80
N THR A 4 -14.28 21.17 30.00
CA THR A 4 -13.74 20.42 28.88
C THR A 4 -12.99 19.23 29.47
N THR A 5 -13.62 18.06 29.48
CA THR A 5 -12.92 16.79 29.71
C THR A 5 -11.85 16.68 28.63
N SER A 6 -10.58 16.78 29.00
CA SER A 6 -9.46 16.51 28.10
C SER A 6 -9.59 15.07 27.59
N ALA A 7 -9.33 14.86 26.30
CA ALA A 7 -9.32 13.53 25.73
C ALA A 7 -8.33 12.63 26.52
N PRO A 8 -8.63 11.34 26.72
CA PRO A 8 -7.71 10.44 27.40
C PRO A 8 -6.39 10.36 26.62
N LEU A 9 -5.29 10.52 27.35
CA LEU A 9 -3.94 10.35 26.81
C LEU A 9 -3.56 8.88 26.78
N VAL A 10 -2.74 8.53 25.81
CA VAL A 10 -2.31 7.17 25.54
C VAL A 10 -0.79 7.15 25.50
N GLU A 11 -0.16 6.42 26.41
CA GLU A 11 1.28 6.21 26.39
C GLU A 11 1.71 5.45 25.13
N VAL A 12 2.71 5.98 24.42
CA VAL A 12 3.28 5.39 23.21
C VAL A 12 4.72 4.92 23.42
N PHE A 13 5.45 5.54 24.33
CA PHE A 13 6.84 5.25 24.58
C PHE A 13 7.24 5.76 25.97
N SER A 14 8.24 5.12 26.57
CA SER A 14 8.89 5.61 27.78
C SER A 14 10.40 5.47 27.62
N TYR A 15 11.14 6.52 27.98
CA TYR A 15 12.60 6.56 27.81
C TYR A 15 13.28 7.48 28.82
N LYS A 16 14.32 7.00 29.51
CA LYS A 16 15.14 7.78 30.47
C LYS A 16 14.30 8.62 31.45
N GLY A 17 13.37 7.97 32.15
CA GLY A 17 12.52 8.63 33.14
C GLY A 17 11.45 9.56 32.56
N LYS A 18 11.16 9.49 31.25
CA LYS A 18 10.06 10.23 30.62
C LYS A 18 9.03 9.31 30.01
N ARG A 19 7.76 9.64 30.17
CA ARG A 19 6.61 9.06 29.46
C ARG A 19 6.19 9.98 28.32
N TYR A 20 6.09 9.42 27.12
CA TYR A 20 5.56 10.10 25.95
C TYR A 20 4.15 9.59 25.71
N GLN A 21 3.18 10.49 25.82
CA GLN A 21 1.77 10.18 25.64
C GLN A 21 1.19 11.00 24.51
N VAL A 22 0.25 10.43 23.77
CA VAL A 22 -0.47 11.16 22.72
C VAL A 22 -1.96 11.13 22.98
N ASP A 23 -2.69 12.11 22.46
CA ASP A 23 -4.15 12.08 22.49
C ASP A 23 -4.69 10.88 21.68
N ALA A 24 -5.97 10.53 21.88
CA ALA A 24 -6.58 9.38 21.21
C ALA A 24 -6.51 9.44 19.67
N THR A 25 -6.31 10.62 19.08
CA THR A 25 -6.17 10.80 17.63
C THR A 25 -4.73 10.68 17.14
N GLY A 26 -3.74 10.65 18.04
CA GLY A 26 -2.33 10.63 17.71
C GLY A 26 -1.88 11.91 17.03
N THR A 27 -2.40 13.08 17.43
CA THR A 27 -2.08 14.38 16.83
C THR A 27 -1.42 15.37 17.79
N GLN A 28 -1.42 15.09 19.09
CA GLN A 28 -0.74 15.90 20.11
C GLN A 28 0.10 15.03 21.03
N LEU A 29 1.30 15.52 21.36
CA LEU A 29 2.23 14.89 22.29
C LEU A 29 2.19 15.61 23.64
N GLU A 30 2.17 14.83 24.71
CA GLU A 30 2.42 15.24 26.08
C GLU A 30 3.59 14.43 26.63
N VAL A 31 4.52 15.10 27.31
CA VAL A 31 5.70 14.47 27.91
C VAL A 31 5.65 14.69 29.41
N ILE A 32 5.79 13.60 30.16
CA ILE A 32 5.70 13.59 31.62
C ILE A 32 7.01 13.03 32.18
N ASP A 33 7.66 13.77 33.06
CA ASP A 33 8.79 13.26 33.83
C ASP A 33 8.28 12.31 34.93
N ILE A 34 8.90 11.14 35.05
CA ILE A 34 8.59 10.11 36.05
C ILE A 34 9.67 10.15 37.14
N GLU A 35 9.24 10.22 38.40
CA GLU A 35 10.14 10.01 39.53
C GLU A 35 10.34 8.51 39.78
N GLY A 36 11.57 8.03 39.62
CA GLY A 36 11.95 6.62 39.80
C GLY A 36 12.53 6.01 38.52
N ASP A 37 13.72 5.44 38.63
CA ASP A 37 14.43 4.78 37.53
C ASP A 37 14.13 3.28 37.56
N ASP A 38 13.25 2.83 36.67
CA ASP A 38 12.88 1.44 36.55
C ASP A 38 13.96 0.63 35.80
N GLY A 39 15.02 1.27 35.26
CA GLY A 39 16.15 0.65 34.56
C GLY A 39 15.83 -0.09 33.25
N GLU A 40 14.56 -0.41 33.00
CA GLU A 40 14.09 -1.12 31.80
C GLU A 40 13.79 -0.16 30.63
N CYS A 41 13.60 1.14 30.93
CA CYS A 41 13.19 2.19 29.98
C CYS A 41 14.32 2.81 29.14
N ASP A 42 15.59 2.42 29.30
CA ASP A 42 16.71 3.15 28.69
C ASP A 42 17.11 2.66 27.30
N ARG A 43 16.38 1.70 26.73
CA ARG A 43 16.74 1.08 25.46
C ARG A 43 15.79 1.51 24.36
N LEU A 44 16.35 1.88 23.21
CA LEU A 44 15.55 2.04 21.99
C LEU A 44 15.07 0.67 21.48
N PRO A 45 13.89 0.61 20.85
CA PRO A 45 13.43 -0.60 20.17
C PRO A 45 14.45 -1.15 19.16
N PRO A 46 14.49 -2.47 18.93
CA PRO A 46 15.54 -3.12 18.12
C PRO A 46 15.67 -2.57 16.69
N HIS A 47 14.57 -2.23 16.03
CA HIS A 47 14.56 -1.72 14.64
C HIS A 47 15.10 -0.30 14.49
N PHE A 48 15.32 0.44 15.58
CA PHE A 48 16.06 1.71 15.53
C PHE A 48 17.59 1.50 15.59
N LYS A 49 18.06 0.27 15.81
CA LYS A 49 19.49 -0.02 15.95
C LYS A 49 20.08 -0.42 14.60
N HIS A 50 21.36 -0.06 14.41
CA HIS A 50 22.20 -0.52 13.29
C HIS A 50 21.70 -0.20 11.87
N CYS A 51 20.83 0.80 11.71
CA CYS A 51 20.39 1.28 10.42
C CYS A 51 20.20 2.80 10.42
N LYS A 52 20.20 3.39 9.23
CA LYS A 52 19.85 4.80 9.04
C LYS A 52 18.34 4.98 9.24
N VAL A 53 17.92 5.94 10.05
CA VAL A 53 16.49 6.28 10.22
C VAL A 53 16.12 7.41 9.28
N MET A 54 15.05 7.22 8.50
CA MET A 54 14.52 8.25 7.61
C MET A 54 13.00 8.33 7.74
N VAL A 55 12.49 9.54 7.91
CA VAL A 55 11.06 9.84 7.88
C VAL A 55 10.71 10.45 6.53
N ILE A 56 9.83 9.80 5.78
CA ILE A 56 9.34 10.27 4.47
C ILE A 56 7.89 10.75 4.66
N ASP A 57 7.67 12.06 4.52
CA ASP A 57 6.35 12.68 4.68
C ASP A 57 5.72 13.03 3.32
N SER A 58 4.69 12.24 2.96
CA SER A 58 3.86 12.47 1.77
C SER A 58 2.79 13.52 2.06
N ILE A 59 3.09 14.79 1.78
CA ILE A 59 2.31 15.91 2.31
C ILE A 59 0.94 16.09 1.63
N LYS A 60 0.76 15.47 0.46
CA LYS A 60 -0.49 15.43 -0.29
C LYS A 60 -1.30 14.17 -0.02
N SER A 61 -0.78 13.24 0.78
CA SER A 61 -1.51 12.02 1.15
C SER A 61 -2.74 12.36 1.99
N GLY A 62 -3.80 11.57 1.81
CA GLY A 62 -5.02 11.72 2.60
C GLY A 62 -5.74 13.05 2.34
N THR A 63 -6.06 13.76 3.43
CA THR A 63 -6.62 15.11 3.40
C THR A 63 -5.56 16.21 3.26
N GLY A 64 -4.29 15.82 3.05
CA GLY A 64 -3.14 16.71 3.03
C GLY A 64 -2.64 17.08 4.42
N ARG A 65 -1.42 17.62 4.48
CA ARG A 65 -0.80 18.11 5.72
C ARG A 65 -1.27 19.51 6.08
N SER A 66 -1.64 19.66 7.34
CA SER A 66 -2.01 20.89 8.01
C SER A 66 -1.26 20.99 9.33
N LYS A 67 -1.37 22.15 10.00
CA LYS A 67 -0.86 22.29 11.37
C LYS A 67 -1.53 21.33 12.35
N VAL A 68 -2.69 20.74 12.04
CA VAL A 68 -3.40 19.84 12.96
C VAL A 68 -2.82 18.43 12.91
N ASN A 69 -2.56 17.90 11.71
CA ASN A 69 -2.10 16.53 11.45
C ASN A 69 -0.61 16.45 11.03
N ASP A 70 0.21 17.38 11.52
CA ASP A 70 1.67 17.39 11.39
C ASP A 70 2.30 16.41 12.39
N ILE A 71 2.20 15.11 12.09
CA ILE A 71 2.68 14.02 12.96
C ILE A 71 4.19 14.14 13.22
N TYR A 72 4.98 14.52 12.21
CA TYR A 72 6.41 14.72 12.40
C TYR A 72 6.68 15.90 13.34
N GLY A 73 6.18 17.09 13.01
CA GLY A 73 6.50 18.31 13.76
C GLY A 73 6.00 18.29 15.20
N LYS A 74 4.91 17.58 15.48
CA LYS A 74 4.29 17.53 16.81
C LYS A 74 4.67 16.33 17.66
N ILE A 75 5.05 15.21 17.05
CA ILE A 75 5.22 13.93 17.77
C ILE A 75 6.61 13.36 17.51
N LEU A 76 6.88 12.88 16.28
CA LEU A 76 8.12 12.17 16.01
C LEU A 76 9.35 13.06 16.18
N GLY A 77 9.34 14.28 15.65
CA GLY A 77 10.45 15.23 15.77
C GLY A 77 10.81 15.56 17.22
N PRO A 78 9.84 15.95 18.07
CA PRO A 78 10.08 16.14 19.50
C PRO A 78 10.62 14.89 20.21
N ILE A 79 10.02 13.71 19.98
CA ILE A 79 10.49 12.44 20.59
C ILE A 79 11.92 12.14 20.13
N PHE A 80 12.19 12.16 18.83
CA PHE A 80 13.51 11.86 18.26
C PHE A 80 14.59 12.82 18.75
N LYS A 81 14.25 14.10 18.93
CA LYS A 81 15.16 15.08 19.52
C LYS A 81 15.48 14.76 20.98
N ASP A 82 14.46 14.42 21.79
CA ASP A 82 14.62 14.19 23.23
C ASP A 82 15.41 12.90 23.53
N ILE A 83 15.28 11.89 22.66
CA ILE A 83 16.00 10.62 22.77
C ILE A 83 17.35 10.63 22.02
N GLU A 84 17.73 11.77 21.45
CA GLU A 84 18.95 11.98 20.67
C GLU A 84 19.09 11.00 19.47
N LEU A 85 17.97 10.66 18.82
CA LEU A 85 17.96 9.80 17.64
C LEU A 85 18.37 10.59 16.38
N GLU A 86 19.51 10.24 15.81
CA GLU A 86 19.93 10.73 14.50
C GLU A 86 18.99 10.17 13.41
N HIS A 87 18.41 11.06 12.60
CA HIS A 87 17.51 10.69 11.53
C HIS A 87 17.46 11.77 10.44
N GLU A 88 17.04 11.38 9.24
CA GLU A 88 16.71 12.30 8.16
C GLU A 88 15.19 12.50 8.07
N TYR A 89 14.77 13.74 7.80
CA TYR A 89 13.37 14.06 7.55
C TYR A 89 13.19 14.63 6.14
N ILE A 90 12.43 13.92 5.32
CA ILE A 90 12.17 14.26 3.92
C ILE A 90 10.71 14.58 3.74
N LYS A 91 10.45 15.86 3.42
CA LYS A 91 9.12 16.36 3.07
C LYS A 91 8.97 16.40 1.56
N THR A 92 7.99 15.67 1.04
CA THR A 92 7.69 15.64 -0.41
C THR A 92 7.21 16.99 -0.92
N LYS A 93 7.43 17.27 -2.21
CA LYS A 93 7.07 18.54 -2.86
C LYS A 93 6.14 18.35 -4.06
N THR A 94 6.35 17.28 -4.81
CA THR A 94 5.70 16.92 -6.07
C THR A 94 5.16 15.51 -6.02
N SER A 95 4.36 15.12 -7.01
CA SER A 95 3.90 13.73 -7.19
C SER A 95 5.04 12.75 -7.55
N THR A 96 6.22 13.26 -7.91
CA THR A 96 7.40 12.45 -8.29
C THR A 96 8.45 12.39 -7.18
N SER A 97 8.28 13.12 -6.07
CA SER A 97 9.33 13.30 -5.06
C SER A 97 9.81 11.98 -4.43
N ILE A 98 8.91 11.01 -4.26
CA ILE A 98 9.25 9.72 -3.64
C ILE A 98 10.01 8.83 -4.64
N GLU A 99 9.56 8.78 -5.89
CA GLU A 99 10.26 8.06 -6.95
C GLU A 99 11.67 8.66 -7.18
N GLU A 100 11.79 9.99 -7.23
CA GLU A 100 13.08 10.69 -7.31
C GLU A 100 14.00 10.46 -6.12
N LEU A 101 13.44 10.21 -4.94
CA LEU A 101 14.20 9.82 -3.76
C LEU A 101 14.70 8.39 -3.89
N ALA A 102 13.82 7.45 -4.23
CA ALA A 102 14.13 6.03 -4.37
C ALA A 102 15.22 5.77 -5.42
N MET A 103 15.18 6.47 -6.56
CA MET A 103 16.19 6.35 -7.62
C MET A 103 17.62 6.71 -7.17
N ARG A 104 17.74 7.55 -6.14
CA ARG A 104 19.02 8.04 -5.60
C ARG A 104 19.29 7.51 -4.19
N PHE A 105 18.50 6.53 -3.73
CA PHE A 105 18.59 6.06 -2.37
C PHE A 105 19.94 5.34 -2.15
N PRO A 106 20.73 5.74 -1.13
CA PRO A 106 22.04 5.15 -0.89
C PRO A 106 21.90 3.70 -0.45
N ARG A 107 22.78 2.80 -0.90
CA ARG A 107 22.82 1.37 -0.53
C ARG A 107 23.32 1.13 0.90
N ASP A 108 22.60 1.71 1.86
CA ASP A 108 22.82 1.53 3.29
C ASP A 108 21.56 0.92 3.93
N PRO A 109 21.70 0.02 4.93
CA PRO A 109 20.56 -0.46 5.68
C PRO A 109 19.78 0.69 6.32
N ALA A 110 18.45 0.71 6.14
CA ALA A 110 17.63 1.82 6.61
C ALA A 110 16.27 1.39 7.16
N LEU A 111 15.82 2.11 8.19
CA LEU A 111 14.43 2.15 8.66
C LEU A 111 13.73 3.35 8.01
N LEU A 112 12.75 3.08 7.17
CA LEU A 112 11.97 4.06 6.43
C LEU A 112 10.58 4.21 7.08
N ILE A 113 10.38 5.31 7.80
CA ILE A 113 9.11 5.66 8.42
C ILE A 113 8.30 6.48 7.41
N PHE A 114 7.28 5.87 6.83
CA PHE A 114 6.41 6.51 5.84
C PHE A 114 5.21 7.16 6.53
N LEU A 115 5.16 8.49 6.53
CA LEU A 115 3.94 9.23 6.83
C LEU A 115 3.16 9.38 5.52
N SER A 116 2.53 8.29 5.06
CA SER A 116 1.83 8.24 3.77
C SER A 116 0.69 7.21 3.72
N GLY A 117 0.14 6.96 2.52
CA GLY A 117 -0.68 5.78 2.22
C GLY A 117 0.09 4.76 1.37
N ASP A 118 -0.60 3.70 0.94
CA ASP A 118 -0.02 2.55 0.22
C ASP A 118 0.75 2.96 -1.06
N THR A 119 0.19 3.88 -1.84
CA THR A 119 0.76 4.35 -3.12
C THR A 119 2.16 4.93 -2.96
N SER A 120 2.43 5.66 -1.88
CA SER A 120 3.77 6.23 -1.63
C SER A 120 4.82 5.17 -1.34
N ILE A 121 4.45 4.06 -0.71
CA ILE A 121 5.36 2.93 -0.49
C ILE A 121 5.61 2.22 -1.81
N ASN A 122 4.56 2.04 -2.62
CA ASN A 122 4.66 1.46 -3.96
C ASN A 122 5.56 2.30 -4.89
N GLU A 123 5.42 3.63 -4.90
CA GLU A 123 6.26 4.58 -5.64
C GLU A 123 7.73 4.42 -5.26
N PHE A 124 8.02 4.30 -3.96
CA PHE A 124 9.38 4.11 -3.48
C PHE A 124 9.95 2.77 -3.95
N VAL A 125 9.21 1.68 -3.75
CA VAL A 125 9.63 0.32 -4.15
C VAL A 125 9.89 0.22 -5.64
N ASN A 126 9.04 0.82 -6.48
CA ASN A 126 9.23 0.83 -7.94
C ASN A 126 10.38 1.75 -8.39
N GLY A 127 10.73 2.77 -7.61
CA GLY A 127 11.83 3.69 -7.91
C GLY A 127 13.21 3.17 -7.50
N LEU A 128 13.32 2.06 -6.75
CA LEU A 128 14.60 1.48 -6.36
C LEU A 128 15.37 0.97 -7.59
N ASN A 129 16.45 1.66 -7.95
CA ASN A 129 17.18 1.43 -9.21
C ASN A 129 18.12 0.20 -9.16
N ILE A 130 18.34 -0.41 -10.33
CA ILE A 130 19.30 -1.50 -10.60
C ILE A 130 20.72 -0.94 -10.81
N GLU A 131 20.86 0.27 -11.38
CA GLU A 131 22.11 0.76 -11.99
C GLU A 131 23.18 1.32 -11.04
N GLY A 132 23.08 1.11 -9.73
CA GLY A 132 24.20 1.31 -8.80
C GLY A 132 25.29 0.22 -8.88
N ASN A 133 25.14 -0.73 -9.81
CA ASN A 133 25.64 -2.10 -9.72
C ASN A 133 27.06 -2.38 -10.27
N GLU A 134 27.90 -1.36 -10.51
CA GLU A 134 29.26 -1.63 -11.05
C GLU A 134 30.43 -1.35 -10.08
N LYS A 135 30.18 -0.82 -8.86
CA LYS A 135 31.29 -0.45 -7.96
C LYS A 135 31.29 -1.07 -6.56
N GLY A 136 30.44 -2.07 -6.31
CA GLY A 136 30.45 -2.83 -5.06
C GLY A 136 30.48 -4.33 -5.34
N GLY A 137 31.66 -4.94 -5.39
CA GLY A 137 31.85 -6.39 -5.44
C GLY A 137 31.53 -7.07 -4.12
N GLY A 138 30.34 -6.84 -3.57
CA GLY A 138 29.81 -7.50 -2.38
C GLY A 138 28.45 -8.13 -2.70
N GLN A 139 28.32 -9.43 -2.46
CA GLN A 139 27.16 -10.27 -2.79
C GLN A 139 25.95 -10.11 -1.85
N ASP A 140 25.98 -9.18 -0.88
CA ASP A 140 24.97 -9.11 0.16
C ASP A 140 23.90 -8.04 -0.16
N ALA A 141 22.64 -8.48 -0.18
CA ALA A 141 21.50 -7.60 -0.34
C ALA A 141 21.42 -6.60 0.82
N THR A 142 21.05 -5.35 0.53
CA THR A 142 20.91 -4.31 1.56
C THR A 142 19.51 -4.36 2.16
N GLN A 143 19.41 -4.32 3.49
CA GLN A 143 18.12 -4.40 4.18
C GLN A 143 17.39 -3.06 4.22
N LEU A 144 16.12 -3.03 3.80
CA LEU A 144 15.21 -1.91 4.02
C LEU A 144 14.05 -2.35 4.89
N VAL A 145 13.89 -1.71 6.04
CA VAL A 145 12.76 -1.93 6.94
C VAL A 145 11.78 -0.78 6.75
N ILE A 146 10.55 -1.08 6.34
CA ILE A 146 9.50 -0.11 6.08
C ILE A 146 8.57 -0.04 7.29
N PHE A 147 8.21 1.16 7.71
CA PHE A 147 7.23 1.40 8.77
C PHE A 147 6.18 2.44 8.33
N PRO A 148 4.98 2.02 7.92
CA PRO A 148 3.94 2.95 7.54
C PRO A 148 3.15 3.50 8.74
N ILE A 149 2.87 4.80 8.72
CA ILE A 149 1.95 5.48 9.64
C ILE A 149 0.73 5.97 8.83
N PRO A 150 -0.51 5.55 9.20
CA PRO A 150 -1.70 5.68 8.37
C PRO A 150 -2.20 7.12 8.31
N VAL A 151 -1.78 7.83 7.28
CA VAL A 151 -2.19 9.22 7.02
C VAL A 151 -2.76 9.41 5.61
N GLY A 152 -2.88 8.32 4.86
CA GLY A 152 -3.63 8.24 3.60
C GLY A 152 -5.11 7.98 3.79
N THR A 153 -5.88 8.10 2.69
CA THR A 153 -7.33 7.81 2.65
C THR A 153 -7.63 6.32 2.47
N GLY A 154 -6.68 5.55 1.91
CA GLY A 154 -6.70 4.08 1.83
C GLY A 154 -5.34 3.57 2.30
N ASN A 155 -5.35 2.78 3.36
CA ASN A 155 -4.15 2.21 3.99
C ASN A 155 -4.34 0.68 4.09
N SER A 156 -4.59 0.05 2.95
CA SER A 156 -4.89 -1.38 2.83
C SER A 156 -3.77 -2.26 3.38
N LEU A 157 -2.51 -1.82 3.20
CA LEU A 157 -1.34 -2.50 3.74
C LEU A 157 -1.44 -2.58 5.26
N LEU A 158 -1.68 -1.44 5.90
CA LEU A 158 -1.82 -1.31 7.35
C LEU A 158 -3.07 -2.04 7.88
N LEU A 159 -4.21 -1.90 7.21
CA LEU A 159 -5.42 -2.64 7.54
C LEU A 159 -5.21 -4.15 7.48
N SER A 160 -4.35 -4.63 6.58
CA SER A 160 -3.98 -6.04 6.47
C SER A 160 -3.01 -6.50 7.57
N PHE A 161 -2.30 -5.56 8.21
CA PHE A 161 -1.58 -5.77 9.48
C PHE A 161 -2.47 -5.61 10.72
N GLU A 162 -3.79 -5.44 10.53
CA GLU A 162 -4.81 -5.31 11.57
C GLU A 162 -4.76 -4.00 12.38
N PHE A 163 -4.20 -2.92 11.82
CA PHE A 163 -4.29 -1.59 12.44
C PHE A 163 -4.36 -0.47 11.40
N ASP A 164 -5.03 0.64 11.70
CA ASP A 164 -5.07 1.80 10.81
C ASP A 164 -5.16 3.16 11.52
N GLU A 165 -4.88 3.16 12.83
CA GLU A 165 -4.89 4.36 13.66
C GLU A 165 -3.46 4.85 13.93
N VAL A 166 -3.26 6.16 13.86
CA VAL A 166 -1.94 6.78 14.10
C VAL A 166 -1.41 6.45 15.49
N VAL A 167 -2.26 6.49 16.52
CA VAL A 167 -1.85 6.14 17.90
C VAL A 167 -1.36 4.70 18.02
N VAL A 168 -1.99 3.76 17.32
CA VAL A 168 -1.57 2.35 17.30
C VAL A 168 -0.26 2.19 16.53
N ALA A 169 -0.10 2.90 15.41
CA ALA A 169 1.14 2.92 14.65
C ALA A 169 2.30 3.49 15.49
N LEU A 170 2.08 4.56 16.25
CA LEU A 170 3.09 5.13 17.15
C LEU A 170 3.48 4.13 18.25
N LYS A 171 2.51 3.47 18.90
CA LYS A 171 2.80 2.39 19.87
C LYS A 171 3.65 1.28 19.27
N LYS A 172 3.31 0.81 18.07
CA LYS A 172 4.07 -0.23 17.38
C LYS A 172 5.48 0.25 17.04
N LEU A 173 5.63 1.46 16.49
CA LEU A 173 6.93 2.04 16.18
C LEU A 173 7.86 2.07 17.39
N PHE A 174 7.33 2.36 18.58
CA PHE A 174 8.11 2.49 19.81
C PHE A 174 8.10 1.23 20.69
N SER A 175 7.52 0.12 20.23
CA SER A 175 7.44 -1.13 21.00
C SER A 175 8.71 -1.98 20.83
N HIS A 176 9.21 -2.51 21.94
CA HIS A 176 10.29 -3.51 21.96
C HIS A 176 9.84 -4.90 21.52
N ASP A 177 8.53 -5.17 21.52
CA ASP A 177 7.92 -6.45 21.11
C ASP A 177 7.42 -6.38 19.67
N THR A 178 8.23 -5.81 18.79
CA THR A 178 7.95 -5.80 17.36
C THR A 178 8.79 -6.84 16.64
N SER A 179 8.20 -7.43 15.60
CA SER A 179 8.93 -8.34 14.75
C SER A 179 9.16 -7.74 13.37
N ILE A 180 10.33 -8.01 12.80
CA ILE A 180 10.66 -7.64 11.43
C ILE A 180 10.29 -8.83 10.55
N LYS A 181 9.38 -8.61 9.61
CA LYS A 181 8.88 -9.64 8.69
C LYS A 181 9.20 -9.27 7.25
N PRO A 182 9.42 -10.25 6.35
CA PRO A 182 9.57 -9.97 4.92
C PRO A 182 8.36 -9.19 4.39
N LEU A 183 8.62 -8.14 3.61
CA LEU A 183 7.58 -7.44 2.87
C LEU A 183 7.58 -7.97 1.44
N TYR A 184 6.63 -8.84 1.13
CA TYR A 184 6.54 -9.46 -0.19
C TYR A 184 5.98 -8.50 -1.23
N THR A 185 6.52 -8.63 -2.44
CA THR A 185 6.12 -7.86 -3.60
C THR A 185 5.89 -8.80 -4.78
N TYR A 186 5.05 -8.33 -5.69
CA TYR A 186 4.64 -9.06 -6.86
C TYR A 186 4.84 -8.18 -8.08
N GLU A 187 5.22 -8.79 -9.18
CA GLU A 187 5.53 -8.08 -10.41
C GLU A 187 4.43 -8.31 -11.44
N VAL A 188 4.06 -7.25 -12.14
CA VAL A 188 3.17 -7.28 -13.30
C VAL A 188 3.92 -6.76 -14.52
N LYS A 189 3.90 -7.55 -15.58
CA LYS A 189 4.42 -7.15 -16.89
C LYS A 189 3.25 -6.76 -17.77
N PHE A 190 3.28 -5.53 -18.25
CA PHE A 190 2.32 -5.02 -19.21
C PHE A 190 2.89 -5.12 -20.64
N PRO A 191 2.03 -5.22 -21.66
CA PRO A 191 2.47 -5.25 -23.05
C PRO A 191 3.11 -3.91 -23.47
N PRO A 192 3.97 -3.89 -24.50
CA PRO A 192 4.56 -2.67 -25.02
C PRO A 192 3.52 -1.60 -25.37
N GLY A 193 3.87 -0.33 -25.15
CA GLY A 193 2.97 0.81 -25.37
C GLY A 193 2.06 1.12 -24.19
N SER A 194 2.06 0.28 -23.15
CA SER A 194 1.35 0.58 -21.89
C SER A 194 1.94 1.81 -21.19
N TYR A 195 1.10 2.58 -20.50
CA TYR A 195 1.54 3.83 -19.86
C TYR A 195 0.79 4.14 -18.56
N LEU A 196 1.49 4.79 -17.63
CA LEU A 196 0.91 5.33 -16.39
C LEU A 196 0.14 6.61 -16.68
N THR A 197 -0.98 6.76 -15.96
CA THR A 197 -1.79 7.98 -15.97
C THR A 197 -1.99 8.55 -14.58
N LEU A 198 -2.01 9.87 -14.50
CA LEU A 198 -2.40 10.65 -13.34
C LEU A 198 -3.51 11.62 -13.79
N GLU A 199 -4.65 11.61 -13.10
CA GLU A 199 -5.79 12.48 -13.44
C GLU A 199 -6.18 12.37 -14.93
N ASN A 200 -6.21 11.14 -15.47
CA ASN A 200 -6.46 10.81 -16.88
C ASN A 200 -5.46 11.38 -17.90
N THR A 201 -4.31 11.86 -17.45
CA THR A 201 -3.23 12.34 -18.32
C THR A 201 -2.08 11.34 -18.33
N LYS A 202 -1.55 11.00 -19.51
CA LYS A 202 -0.35 10.16 -19.65
C LYS A 202 0.85 10.84 -18.98
N VAL A 203 1.47 10.14 -18.03
CA VAL A 203 2.64 10.64 -17.29
C VAL A 203 3.93 10.00 -17.82
N ARG A 204 3.93 8.69 -18.02
CA ARG A 204 5.14 7.94 -18.42
C ARG A 204 4.78 6.64 -19.12
N ASP A 205 5.54 6.28 -20.14
CA ASP A 205 5.51 4.95 -20.76
C ASP A 205 6.09 3.89 -19.84
N LEU A 206 5.51 2.69 -19.85
CA LEU A 206 6.04 1.54 -19.13
C LEU A 206 7.05 0.81 -20.00
N THR A 207 8.32 0.91 -19.61
CA THR A 207 9.44 0.20 -20.24
C THR A 207 9.92 -0.98 -19.41
N THR A 208 9.53 -1.06 -18.14
CA THR A 208 9.87 -2.12 -17.19
C THR A 208 8.61 -2.66 -16.53
N PRO A 209 8.66 -3.88 -15.98
CA PRO A 209 7.60 -4.38 -15.11
C PRO A 209 7.34 -3.43 -13.93
N LEU A 210 6.09 -3.42 -13.46
CA LEU A 210 5.72 -2.73 -12.22
C LEU A 210 5.60 -3.72 -11.09
N ARG A 211 5.84 -3.26 -9.87
CA ARG A 211 5.62 -4.01 -8.66
C ARG A 211 4.37 -3.53 -7.93
N PHE A 212 3.72 -4.44 -7.22
CA PHE A 212 2.61 -4.15 -6.32
C PHE A 212 2.77 -4.90 -5.00
N LEU A 213 2.21 -4.30 -3.95
CA LEU A 213 2.20 -4.79 -2.57
C LEU A 213 0.78 -5.06 -2.07
N VAL A 214 -0.23 -4.42 -2.66
CA VAL A 214 -1.62 -4.45 -2.17
C VAL A 214 -2.56 -5.05 -3.21
N VAL A 215 -2.54 -4.59 -4.45
CA VAL A 215 -3.50 -5.05 -5.47
C VAL A 215 -3.02 -4.75 -6.88
N LEU A 216 -3.16 -5.74 -7.75
CA LEU A 216 -3.31 -5.54 -9.19
C LEU A 216 -4.75 -5.88 -9.55
N SER A 217 -5.42 -4.98 -10.28
CA SER A 217 -6.82 -5.16 -10.63
C SER A 217 -7.16 -4.64 -12.01
N TRP A 218 -8.26 -5.15 -12.53
CA TRP A 218 -8.83 -4.83 -13.83
C TRP A 218 -10.36 -4.77 -13.75
N ALA A 219 -11.02 -4.44 -14.86
CA ALA A 219 -12.47 -4.31 -14.97
C ALA A 219 -13.05 -3.32 -13.95
N PHE A 220 -14.16 -3.67 -13.29
CA PHE A 220 -14.91 -2.76 -12.43
C PHE A 220 -14.11 -2.12 -11.30
N HIS A 221 -13.19 -2.87 -10.66
CA HIS A 221 -12.35 -2.30 -9.60
C HIS A 221 -11.43 -1.20 -10.14
N ALA A 222 -10.67 -1.48 -11.19
CA ALA A 222 -9.77 -0.50 -11.80
C ALA A 222 -10.54 0.71 -12.35
N ALA A 223 -11.73 0.49 -12.91
CA ALA A 223 -12.60 1.55 -13.39
C ALA A 223 -13.07 2.48 -12.25
N ILE A 224 -13.45 1.94 -11.09
CA ILE A 224 -13.80 2.72 -9.90
C ILE A 224 -12.61 3.57 -9.44
N VAL A 225 -11.43 2.97 -9.31
CA VAL A 225 -10.24 3.69 -8.85
C VAL A 225 -9.93 4.84 -9.81
N ALA A 226 -9.88 4.57 -11.12
CA ALA A 226 -9.60 5.56 -12.14
C ALA A 226 -10.64 6.68 -12.20
N ASP A 227 -11.94 6.35 -12.22
CA ASP A 227 -13.02 7.33 -12.32
C ASP A 227 -13.17 8.17 -11.05
N SER A 228 -12.73 7.65 -9.90
CA SER A 228 -12.75 8.38 -8.63
C SER A 228 -11.58 9.37 -8.47
N ASP A 229 -10.55 9.25 -9.30
CA ASP A 229 -9.32 10.00 -9.16
C ASP A 229 -9.34 11.33 -9.92
N THR A 230 -10.28 12.19 -9.55
CA THR A 230 -10.40 13.55 -10.10
C THR A 230 -10.29 14.60 -8.98
N PRO A 231 -9.76 15.81 -9.25
CA PRO A 231 -9.69 16.88 -8.24
C PRO A 231 -11.05 17.20 -7.59
N MET A 232 -12.14 17.05 -8.33
CA MET A 232 -13.50 17.22 -7.83
C MET A 232 -13.89 16.12 -6.84
N LEU A 233 -13.60 14.85 -7.16
CA LEU A 233 -14.02 13.71 -6.35
C LEU A 233 -13.12 13.44 -5.14
N ARG A 234 -11.81 13.79 -5.20
CA ARG A 234 -10.88 13.61 -4.07
C ARG A 234 -11.35 14.32 -2.79
N LYS A 235 -12.13 15.40 -2.91
CA LYS A 235 -12.70 16.14 -1.77
C LYS A 235 -13.67 15.31 -0.91
N PHE A 236 -14.22 14.23 -1.45
CA PHE A 236 -15.16 13.35 -0.76
C PHE A 236 -14.47 12.20 0.00
N GLY A 237 -13.14 12.16 0.04
CA GLY A 237 -12.39 11.10 0.72
C GLY A 237 -12.78 9.72 0.19
N VAL A 238 -13.01 8.75 1.07
CA VAL A 238 -13.41 7.37 0.69
C VAL A 238 -14.73 7.32 -0.08
N ALA A 239 -15.67 8.25 0.17
CA ALA A 239 -16.98 8.24 -0.49
C ALA A 239 -16.91 8.40 -2.02
N ARG A 240 -15.79 8.89 -2.55
CA ARG A 240 -15.54 8.99 -4.00
C ARG A 240 -15.65 7.66 -4.73
N PHE A 241 -15.25 6.56 -4.09
CA PHE A 241 -15.28 5.23 -4.70
C PHE A 241 -16.72 4.75 -4.88
N LYS A 242 -17.60 5.01 -3.89
CA LYS A 242 -19.03 4.71 -4.01
C LYS A 242 -19.69 5.50 -5.14
N MET A 243 -19.34 6.78 -5.29
CA MET A 243 -19.85 7.61 -6.39
C MET A 243 -19.42 7.07 -7.76
N ALA A 244 -18.13 6.73 -7.91
CA ALA A 244 -17.60 6.13 -9.12
C ALA A 244 -18.23 4.75 -9.40
N ALA A 245 -18.47 3.94 -8.37
CA ALA A 245 -19.11 2.62 -8.50
C ALA A 245 -20.51 2.72 -9.10
N MET A 246 -21.35 3.63 -8.59
CA MET A 246 -22.71 3.82 -9.12
C MET A 246 -22.72 4.22 -10.59
N LYS A 247 -21.76 5.06 -11.02
CA LYS A 247 -21.59 5.42 -12.43
C LYS A 247 -21.16 4.22 -13.27
N ASN A 248 -20.18 3.44 -12.78
CA ASN A 248 -19.64 2.29 -13.52
C ASN A 248 -20.64 1.13 -13.62
N LEU A 249 -21.51 0.93 -12.63
CA LEU A 249 -22.60 -0.06 -12.69
C LEU A 249 -23.61 0.22 -13.81
N ALA A 250 -23.77 1.49 -14.19
CA ALA A 250 -24.63 1.88 -15.31
C ALA A 250 -23.93 1.78 -16.68
N SER A 251 -22.62 1.49 -16.71
CA SER A 251 -21.85 1.39 -17.95
C SER A 251 -22.15 0.10 -18.71
N LYS A 252 -22.06 0.16 -20.04
CA LYS A 252 -22.18 -1.01 -20.92
C LYS A 252 -20.83 -1.64 -21.29
N GLU A 253 -19.72 -1.07 -20.82
CA GLU A 253 -18.35 -1.57 -21.10
C GLU A 253 -18.21 -3.07 -20.82
N VAL A 254 -17.60 -3.80 -21.75
CA VAL A 254 -17.36 -5.24 -21.64
C VAL A 254 -15.85 -5.46 -21.53
N TYR A 255 -15.42 -6.16 -20.49
CA TYR A 255 -14.02 -6.51 -20.28
C TYR A 255 -13.79 -7.94 -20.75
N GLU A 256 -13.29 -8.09 -21.97
CA GLU A 256 -13.05 -9.40 -22.61
C GLU A 256 -11.59 -9.80 -22.51
N ALA A 257 -11.35 -10.98 -21.94
CA ALA A 257 -10.02 -11.54 -21.78
C ALA A 257 -10.08 -13.04 -21.50
N THR A 258 -8.94 -13.69 -21.63
CA THR A 258 -8.70 -15.06 -21.18
C THR A 258 -7.71 -15.01 -20.02
N THR A 259 -8.14 -15.45 -18.84
CA THR A 259 -7.24 -15.65 -17.69
C THR A 259 -6.76 -17.10 -17.67
N SER A 260 -5.47 -17.33 -17.49
CA SER A 260 -4.90 -18.66 -17.29
C SER A 260 -3.97 -18.72 -16.10
N VAL A 261 -3.99 -19.85 -15.38
CA VAL A 261 -3.01 -20.17 -14.34
C VAL A 261 -2.27 -21.43 -14.78
N ASN A 262 -0.94 -21.34 -14.93
CA ASN A 262 -0.10 -22.44 -15.46
C ASN A 262 -0.66 -22.99 -16.78
N ASP A 263 -0.93 -22.08 -17.71
CA ASP A 263 -1.49 -22.36 -19.04
C ASP A 263 -2.89 -23.02 -19.02
N THR A 264 -3.51 -23.18 -17.85
CA THR A 264 -4.88 -23.68 -17.71
C THR A 264 -5.84 -22.50 -17.68
N ALA A 265 -6.64 -22.37 -18.74
CA ALA A 265 -7.65 -21.32 -18.86
C ALA A 265 -8.74 -21.46 -17.78
N ILE A 266 -9.17 -20.32 -17.27
CA ILE A 266 -10.31 -20.18 -16.38
C ILE A 266 -11.57 -19.99 -17.25
N ASP A 267 -12.67 -20.62 -16.86
CA ASP A 267 -13.96 -20.55 -17.59
C ASP A 267 -14.71 -19.22 -17.35
N ILE A 268 -14.04 -18.10 -17.65
CA ILE A 268 -14.62 -16.76 -17.72
C ILE A 268 -13.92 -16.00 -18.86
N THR A 269 -14.72 -15.50 -19.80
CA THR A 269 -14.23 -14.70 -20.94
C THR A 269 -14.66 -13.23 -20.86
N GLN A 270 -15.73 -12.93 -20.11
CA GLN A 270 -16.26 -11.59 -19.90
C GLN A 270 -16.25 -11.26 -18.40
N TYR A 271 -15.38 -10.36 -17.99
CA TYR A 271 -15.18 -10.03 -16.58
C TYR A 271 -16.06 -8.87 -16.15
N GLY A 272 -16.77 -9.07 -15.04
CA GLY A 272 -17.34 -7.99 -14.25
C GLY A 272 -16.29 -7.45 -13.29
N TYR A 273 -15.43 -8.33 -12.79
CA TYR A 273 -14.42 -8.03 -11.79
C TYR A 273 -13.25 -8.98 -11.93
N TRP A 274 -12.03 -8.47 -11.79
CA TRP A 274 -10.80 -9.25 -11.81
C TRP A 274 -9.74 -8.54 -10.98
N LEU A 275 -9.16 -9.23 -10.01
CA LEU A 275 -7.98 -8.76 -9.30
C LEU A 275 -7.12 -9.89 -8.76
N VAL A 276 -5.86 -9.57 -8.48
CA VAL A 276 -5.00 -10.33 -7.60
C VAL A 276 -4.52 -9.47 -6.45
N THR A 277 -4.57 -10.03 -5.25
CA THR A 277 -4.25 -9.30 -4.02
C THR A 277 -3.63 -10.23 -2.98
N PRO A 278 -2.59 -9.78 -2.24
CA PRO A 278 -2.19 -10.34 -0.95
C PRO A 278 -2.92 -9.66 0.23
N ALA A 279 -3.58 -8.52 0.00
CA ALA A 279 -4.17 -7.69 1.06
C ALA A 279 -5.53 -8.22 1.50
N ARG A 280 -5.74 -8.27 2.83
CA ARG A 280 -6.96 -8.76 3.48
C ARG A 280 -8.13 -7.80 3.30
N LYS A 281 -7.84 -6.50 3.38
CA LYS A 281 -8.84 -5.41 3.36
C LYS A 281 -8.36 -4.25 2.51
N PHE A 282 -9.26 -3.65 1.72
CA PHE A 282 -9.00 -2.38 1.02
C PHE A 282 -9.54 -1.17 1.80
N GLU A 283 -10.53 -1.39 2.66
CA GLU A 283 -11.01 -0.45 3.68
C GLU A 283 -11.52 -1.22 4.90
N LYS A 284 -11.80 -0.51 6.01
CA LYS A 284 -12.15 -1.12 7.31
C LYS A 284 -13.14 -2.28 7.23
N THR A 285 -14.19 -2.12 6.43
CA THR A 285 -15.29 -3.07 6.27
C THR A 285 -15.27 -3.87 4.98
N PHE A 286 -14.36 -3.57 4.04
CA PHE A 286 -14.26 -4.28 2.77
C PHE A 286 -13.24 -5.41 2.89
N VAL A 287 -13.70 -6.60 3.27
CA VAL A 287 -12.86 -7.77 3.55
C VAL A 287 -12.74 -8.63 2.29
N ILE A 288 -11.83 -8.28 1.39
CA ILE A 288 -11.67 -8.94 0.09
C ILE A 288 -11.03 -10.33 0.20
N LEU A 289 -10.15 -10.52 1.19
CA LEU A 289 -9.36 -11.72 1.36
C LEU A 289 -9.39 -12.15 2.84
N PRO A 290 -10.51 -12.73 3.32
CA PRO A 290 -10.66 -13.11 4.72
C PRO A 290 -9.62 -14.14 5.19
N ASP A 291 -9.24 -15.08 4.32
CA ASP A 291 -8.33 -16.20 4.62
C ASP A 291 -6.85 -15.90 4.32
N GLY A 292 -6.56 -14.75 3.70
CA GLY A 292 -5.19 -14.40 3.34
C GLY A 292 -4.43 -13.78 4.50
N ASP A 293 -3.11 -13.74 4.30
CA ASP A 293 -2.16 -13.17 5.23
C ASP A 293 -1.10 -12.44 4.42
N ILE A 294 -1.09 -11.11 4.52
CA ILE A 294 -0.17 -10.25 3.77
C ILE A 294 1.31 -10.46 4.18
N MET A 295 1.55 -11.13 5.32
CA MET A 295 2.88 -11.52 5.78
C MET A 295 3.37 -12.84 5.16
N LYS A 296 2.57 -13.47 4.30
CA LYS A 296 2.97 -14.65 3.52
C LYS A 296 3.09 -14.29 2.04
N ASP A 297 3.93 -15.04 1.35
CA ASP A 297 4.15 -14.82 -0.08
C ASP A 297 3.09 -15.55 -0.91
N GLU A 298 1.88 -15.03 -0.86
CA GLU A 298 0.67 -15.64 -1.38
C GLU A 298 -0.20 -14.57 -2.05
N LEU A 299 -0.71 -14.89 -3.24
CA LEU A 299 -1.70 -14.06 -3.93
C LEU A 299 -3.02 -14.80 -4.01
N TYR A 300 -4.11 -14.05 -4.12
CA TYR A 300 -5.42 -14.62 -4.41
C TYR A 300 -6.00 -13.94 -5.64
N LEU A 301 -6.37 -14.75 -6.63
CA LEU A 301 -7.21 -14.33 -7.75
C LEU A 301 -8.66 -14.27 -7.28
N VAL A 302 -9.25 -13.08 -7.39
CA VAL A 302 -10.68 -12.84 -7.18
C VAL A 302 -11.29 -12.33 -8.46
N ALA A 303 -12.18 -13.11 -9.07
CA ALA A 303 -12.78 -12.76 -10.34
C ALA A 303 -14.21 -13.31 -10.48
N PHE A 304 -15.05 -12.63 -11.25
CA PHE A 304 -16.37 -13.13 -11.61
C PHE A 304 -16.87 -12.53 -12.92
N ASN A 305 -17.82 -13.23 -13.53
CA ASN A 305 -18.34 -12.90 -14.85
C ASN A 305 -19.20 -11.61 -14.81
N LYS A 306 -19.20 -10.84 -15.90
CA LYS A 306 -19.99 -9.62 -16.06
C LYS A 306 -21.50 -9.84 -15.89
N ASN A 307 -22.00 -11.03 -16.22
CA ASN A 307 -23.43 -11.33 -16.11
C ASN A 307 -23.94 -11.45 -14.66
N GLN A 308 -23.03 -11.45 -13.69
CA GLN A 308 -23.38 -11.50 -12.28
C GLN A 308 -23.82 -10.14 -11.75
N ASP A 309 -24.62 -10.15 -10.69
CA ASP A 309 -24.94 -8.93 -9.95
C ASP A 309 -23.71 -8.48 -9.14
N ILE A 310 -22.92 -7.58 -9.74
CA ILE A 310 -21.73 -6.97 -9.13
C ILE A 310 -22.08 -6.39 -7.75
N LEU A 311 -23.22 -5.70 -7.60
CA LEU A 311 -23.59 -5.05 -6.34
C LEU A 311 -23.89 -6.08 -5.26
N SER A 312 -24.59 -7.16 -5.61
CA SER A 312 -24.84 -8.29 -4.71
C SER A 312 -23.53 -8.92 -4.22
N ILE A 313 -22.59 -9.20 -5.13
CA ILE A 313 -21.28 -9.77 -4.75
C ILE A 313 -20.47 -8.79 -3.90
N MET A 314 -20.43 -7.50 -4.25
CA MET A 314 -19.72 -6.49 -3.45
C MET A 314 -20.31 -6.38 -2.04
N ASN A 315 -21.63 -6.48 -1.86
CA ASN A 315 -22.25 -6.52 -0.54
C ASN A 315 -21.78 -7.73 0.29
N GLN A 316 -21.49 -8.88 -0.34
CA GLN A 316 -20.93 -10.03 0.35
C GLN A 316 -19.49 -9.78 0.81
N VAL A 317 -18.70 -9.01 0.06
CA VAL A 317 -17.36 -8.56 0.50
C VAL A 317 -17.45 -7.72 1.78
N TYR A 318 -18.44 -6.83 1.84
CA TYR A 318 -18.73 -6.02 3.05
C TYR A 318 -19.27 -6.84 4.22
N ASP A 319 -19.93 -7.96 3.94
CA ASP A 319 -20.44 -8.89 4.94
C ASP A 319 -19.36 -9.92 5.33
N ASN A 320 -18.24 -9.41 5.86
CA ASN A 320 -17.11 -10.20 6.35
C ASN A 320 -16.53 -11.19 5.31
N GLY A 321 -16.52 -10.80 4.04
CA GLY A 321 -15.91 -11.61 2.98
C GLY A 321 -16.72 -12.85 2.58
N LYS A 322 -18.05 -12.84 2.72
CA LYS A 322 -18.92 -13.95 2.30
C LYS A 322 -18.88 -14.28 0.81
N HIS A 323 -18.30 -13.41 -0.03
CA HIS A 323 -18.14 -13.66 -1.46
C HIS A 323 -17.25 -14.89 -1.74
N THR A 324 -16.40 -15.31 -0.79
CA THR A 324 -15.51 -16.47 -0.96
C THR A 324 -16.26 -17.80 -1.05
N THR A 325 -17.51 -17.87 -0.59
CA THR A 325 -18.37 -19.06 -0.68
C THR A 325 -19.39 -18.98 -1.80
N ASN A 326 -19.39 -17.89 -2.58
CA ASN A 326 -20.28 -17.73 -3.72
C ASN A 326 -19.74 -18.49 -4.93
N GLU A 327 -20.52 -19.43 -5.45
CA GLU A 327 -20.14 -20.27 -6.60
C GLU A 327 -19.85 -19.49 -7.89
N ASN A 328 -20.34 -18.25 -8.00
CA ASN A 328 -20.09 -17.37 -9.14
C ASN A 328 -18.80 -16.56 -9.01
N VAL A 329 -18.09 -16.71 -7.89
CA VAL A 329 -16.84 -16.01 -7.60
C VAL A 329 -15.70 -17.02 -7.64
N ILE A 330 -14.73 -16.76 -8.51
CA ILE A 330 -13.42 -17.40 -8.41
C ILE A 330 -12.71 -16.77 -7.23
N TYR A 331 -12.34 -17.61 -6.28
CA TYR A 331 -11.47 -17.27 -5.17
C TYR A 331 -10.37 -18.32 -5.10
N ARG A 332 -9.25 -18.03 -5.76
CA ARG A 332 -8.16 -19.00 -5.96
C ARG A 332 -6.86 -18.48 -5.37
N LYS A 333 -6.32 -19.22 -4.40
CA LYS A 333 -4.95 -19.03 -3.92
C LYS A 333 -3.94 -19.35 -5.03
N LEU A 334 -2.92 -18.52 -5.14
CA LEU A 334 -1.78 -18.65 -6.04
C LEU A 334 -0.50 -18.72 -5.20
N THR A 335 0.44 -19.56 -5.60
CA THR A 335 1.75 -19.72 -4.97
C THR A 335 2.88 -19.33 -5.93
N ARG A 336 4.13 -19.33 -5.45
CA ARG A 336 5.31 -18.94 -6.25
C ARG A 336 5.48 -19.74 -7.55
N GLU A 337 4.96 -20.95 -7.57
CA GLU A 337 5.00 -21.86 -8.71
C GLU A 337 3.94 -21.53 -9.76
N ASP A 338 2.94 -20.73 -9.40
CA ASP A 338 1.88 -20.33 -10.31
C ASP A 338 2.31 -19.16 -11.20
N LYS A 339 2.06 -19.31 -12.51
CA LYS A 339 2.11 -18.23 -13.50
C LYS A 339 0.70 -17.82 -13.85
N LEU A 340 0.35 -16.57 -13.56
CA LEU A 340 -0.94 -15.99 -13.94
C LEU A 340 -0.75 -15.09 -15.16
N ASP A 341 -1.53 -15.37 -16.19
CA ASP A 341 -1.60 -14.56 -17.40
C ASP A 341 -3.03 -14.11 -17.65
N LEU A 342 -3.18 -12.87 -18.12
CA LEU A 342 -4.41 -12.28 -18.60
C LEU A 342 -4.17 -11.81 -20.04
N GLN A 343 -4.75 -12.52 -20.98
CA GLN A 343 -4.73 -12.17 -22.40
C GLN A 343 -5.95 -11.32 -22.72
N LEU A 344 -5.75 -10.08 -23.15
CA LEU A 344 -6.84 -9.19 -23.52
C LEU A 344 -7.36 -9.51 -24.93
N ASP A 345 -8.67 -9.75 -25.03
CA ASP A 345 -9.31 -10.25 -26.24
C ASP A 345 -10.12 -9.19 -27.00
N GLY A 346 -9.97 -7.91 -26.63
CA GLY A 346 -10.47 -6.77 -27.41
C GLY A 346 -11.92 -6.38 -27.12
N GLY A 347 -12.22 -5.97 -25.87
CA GLY A 347 -13.54 -5.43 -25.47
C GLY A 347 -13.58 -3.93 -25.14
N VAL A 348 -12.43 -3.30 -24.85
CA VAL A 348 -12.33 -1.88 -24.48
C VAL A 348 -11.18 -1.22 -25.25
N SER A 349 -11.45 -0.05 -25.85
CA SER A 349 -10.47 0.71 -26.63
C SER A 349 -9.22 1.13 -25.84
N ASN A 350 -9.33 1.19 -24.50
CA ASN A 350 -8.22 1.42 -23.61
C ASN A 350 -8.46 0.66 -22.30
N SER A 351 -7.69 -0.40 -22.08
CA SER A 351 -7.86 -1.26 -20.92
C SER A 351 -7.14 -0.65 -19.72
N ARG A 352 -7.89 -0.34 -18.65
CA ARG A 352 -7.35 0.31 -17.45
C ARG A 352 -7.10 -0.71 -16.36
N PHE A 353 -5.88 -0.75 -15.85
CA PHE A 353 -5.47 -1.52 -14.69
C PHE A 353 -5.19 -0.58 -13.52
N CYS A 354 -5.45 -1.07 -12.31
CA CYS A 354 -5.03 -0.41 -11.08
C CYS A 354 -3.94 -1.26 -10.42
N VAL A 355 -2.80 -0.62 -10.14
CA VAL A 355 -1.61 -1.18 -9.47
C VAL A 355 -1.38 -0.34 -8.21
N ASP A 356 -1.77 -0.84 -7.03
CA ASP A 356 -1.71 -0.13 -5.75
C ASP A 356 -2.26 1.32 -5.78
N GLY A 357 -3.34 1.52 -6.55
CA GLY A 357 -4.01 2.81 -6.74
C GLY A 357 -3.52 3.61 -7.95
N SER A 358 -2.39 3.26 -8.55
CA SER A 358 -1.89 3.86 -9.79
C SER A 358 -2.60 3.27 -11.01
N ILE A 359 -2.97 4.11 -11.98
CA ILE A 359 -3.68 3.66 -13.18
C ILE A 359 -2.71 3.45 -14.34
N VAL A 360 -2.70 2.23 -14.88
CA VAL A 360 -1.99 1.84 -16.09
C VAL A 360 -3.01 1.67 -17.21
N ASN A 361 -2.76 2.32 -18.34
CA ASN A 361 -3.53 2.10 -19.56
C ASN A 361 -2.75 1.17 -20.49
N VAL A 362 -3.46 0.16 -20.98
CA VAL A 362 -3.00 -0.74 -22.04
C VAL A 362 -3.76 -0.35 -23.32
N PRO A 363 -3.08 0.24 -24.31
CA PRO A 363 -3.71 0.67 -25.56
C PRO A 363 -4.43 -0.49 -26.25
N GLY A 364 -5.66 -0.25 -26.71
CA GLY A 364 -6.39 -1.20 -27.52
C GLY A 364 -6.00 -1.06 -28.98
N SER A 365 -5.16 -1.97 -29.49
CA SER A 365 -5.10 -2.18 -30.95
C SER A 365 -4.74 -3.60 -31.39
N ASP A 366 -4.16 -4.45 -30.54
CA ASP A 366 -3.87 -5.84 -30.92
C ASP A 366 -4.52 -6.83 -29.95
N SER A 367 -5.48 -7.61 -30.46
CA SER A 367 -5.97 -8.84 -29.81
C SER A 367 -4.77 -9.72 -29.45
N GLY A 368 -4.67 -10.17 -28.20
CA GLY A 368 -3.50 -10.92 -27.72
C GLY A 368 -2.48 -10.08 -26.94
N SER A 369 -2.87 -8.91 -26.41
CA SER A 369 -2.06 -8.20 -25.43
C SER A 369 -2.01 -8.98 -24.11
N HIS A 370 -0.81 -9.38 -23.67
CA HIS A 370 -0.62 -10.21 -22.48
C HIS A 370 -0.19 -9.38 -21.26
N VAL A 371 -0.89 -9.57 -20.14
CA VAL A 371 -0.49 -9.08 -18.82
C VAL A 371 -0.14 -10.29 -17.96
N SER A 372 1.11 -10.39 -17.50
CA SER A 372 1.60 -11.53 -16.72
C SER A 372 1.96 -11.11 -15.29
N VAL A 373 1.60 -11.92 -14.31
CA VAL A 373 1.90 -11.70 -12.89
C VAL A 373 2.92 -12.73 -12.40
N LEU A 374 3.92 -12.26 -11.66
CA LEU A 374 5.03 -13.04 -11.12
C LEU A 374 5.26 -12.74 -9.64
N PHE A 375 5.69 -13.74 -8.89
CA PHE A 375 6.13 -13.59 -7.50
C PHE A 375 7.56 -13.05 -7.49
N SER A 376 7.76 -11.86 -6.90
CA SER A 376 9.12 -11.29 -6.70
C SER A 376 9.69 -11.62 -5.33
N GLY A 377 8.84 -12.06 -4.38
CA GLY A 377 9.20 -12.22 -2.99
C GLY A 377 9.57 -10.85 -2.37
N ASN A 378 10.47 -10.88 -1.40
CA ASN A 378 10.90 -9.67 -0.69
C ASN A 378 12.26 -9.14 -1.17
N HIS A 379 12.80 -9.66 -2.28
CA HIS A 379 14.09 -9.24 -2.83
C HIS A 379 13.91 -8.48 -4.14
N ILE A 380 14.45 -7.26 -4.22
CA ILE A 380 14.28 -6.37 -5.39
C ILE A 380 15.58 -5.62 -5.65
N ASN A 381 16.17 -5.82 -6.83
CA ASN A 381 17.30 -5.00 -7.31
C ASN A 381 18.48 -4.89 -6.31
N GLY A 382 18.75 -5.96 -5.55
CA GLY A 382 19.78 -5.98 -4.49
C GLY A 382 19.32 -5.49 -3.12
N TRP A 383 18.02 -5.26 -2.94
CA TRP A 383 17.39 -4.86 -1.68
C TRP A 383 16.55 -5.98 -1.11
N ASP A 384 16.68 -6.24 0.19
CA ASP A 384 15.73 -7.08 0.93
C ASP A 384 14.75 -6.19 1.69
N LEU A 385 13.47 -6.30 1.33
CA LEU A 385 12.39 -5.52 1.94
C LEU A 385 11.82 -6.23 3.16
N PHE A 386 11.62 -5.46 4.21
CA PHE A 386 10.99 -5.89 5.44
C PHE A 386 10.00 -4.85 5.93
N VAL A 387 9.13 -5.26 6.85
CA VAL A 387 8.19 -4.40 7.55
C VAL A 387 8.25 -4.69 9.04
N VAL A 388 8.05 -3.67 9.87
CA VAL A 388 7.82 -3.88 11.30
C VAL A 388 6.35 -4.20 11.51
N SER A 389 6.06 -5.33 12.13
CA SER A 389 4.70 -5.83 12.39
C SER A 389 4.40 -5.97 13.88
#